data_AF-A0ABD3M8Q8-F1
#
_entry.id   AF-A0ABD3M8Q8-F1
#
_cell.length_a   1.000
_cell.length_b   1.000
_cell.length_c   1.000
_cell.angle_alpha   90.00
_cell.angle_beta   90.00
_cell.angle_gamma   90.00
#
_symmetry.space_group_name_H-M   'P 1'
#
loop_
_entity.id
_entity.type
_entity.pdbx_description
1 polymer ?
#
loop_
_entity_poly.entity_id
_entity_poly.type
_entity_poly.pdbx_seq_one_letter_code
_entity_poly.pdbx_strand_id
1 'polypeptide(L)'
;MAAEKQEAFSSLQDRISALERSSWNVGGVTPSSAGNNDADANASTIIITPAMTRARRHTQTSHCFSAIWRHCPSDYYSRSLDERVKILGANNVSQLCKACLFENKNYVCGAGAGAGEGEGKGGDDDKDKVDPTNSRYYLIVVQYIESITAKKLASELRGLRPPGSTRFSPTYFSDLRLAPADESVKLTGYGHNGVSPFGMLDSTIPIVLCASITKIRPQFIWMGGGHPDWKLGVSVSEFIEGLNAIVLDVSEPRANTLETEEISSA
;
A
#
# COMPACT_ATOMS: atom_id res chain seq x y z
N MET A 1 -16.44 37.83 15.06
CA MET A 1 -16.44 36.49 15.71
C MET A 1 -16.56 35.31 14.74
N ALA A 2 -17.61 35.15 13.91
CA ALA A 2 -17.69 34.02 12.96
C ALA A 2 -16.71 34.16 11.78
N ALA A 3 -16.58 35.36 11.21
CA ALA A 3 -15.65 35.66 10.12
C ALA A 3 -14.18 35.53 10.55
N GLU A 4 -13.79 36.06 11.72
CA GLU A 4 -12.42 35.92 12.26
C GLU A 4 -12.05 34.45 12.54
N LYS A 5 -12.99 33.62 12.99
CA LYS A 5 -12.75 32.19 13.18
C LYS A 5 -12.53 31.48 11.84
N GLN A 6 -13.27 31.86 10.81
CA GLN A 6 -13.11 31.32 9.45
C GLN A 6 -11.77 31.71 8.84
N GLU A 7 -11.36 32.97 9.02
CA GLU A 7 -10.10 33.49 8.51
C GLU A 7 -8.89 32.87 9.23
N ALA A 8 -8.98 32.70 10.56
CA ALA A 8 -7.97 31.99 11.33
C ALA A 8 -7.86 30.51 10.92
N PHE A 9 -8.98 29.84 10.63
CA PHE A 9 -8.99 28.46 10.14
C PHE A 9 -8.34 28.34 8.76
N SER A 10 -8.67 29.24 7.83
CA SER A 10 -8.04 29.30 6.51
C SER A 10 -6.53 29.52 6.60
N SER A 11 -6.11 30.50 7.41
CA SER A 11 -4.68 30.79 7.65
C SER A 11 -3.93 29.59 8.23
N LEU A 12 -4.57 28.83 9.13
CA LEU A 12 -4.00 27.62 9.70
C LEU A 12 -3.86 26.52 8.63
N GLN A 13 -4.87 26.35 7.77
CA GLN A 13 -4.82 25.41 6.64
C GLN A 13 -3.74 25.77 5.63
N ASP A 14 -3.54 27.05 5.34
CA ASP A 14 -2.48 27.52 4.44
C ASP A 14 -1.10 27.25 5.02
N ARG A 15 -0.91 27.49 6.32
CA ARG A 15 0.34 27.17 7.03
C ARG A 15 0.60 25.67 7.07
N ILE A 16 -0.41 24.84 7.34
CA ILE A 16 -0.29 23.38 7.28
C ILE A 16 0.09 22.95 5.86
N SER A 17 -0.57 23.49 4.84
CA SER A 17 -0.27 23.19 3.43
C SER A 17 1.15 23.62 3.03
N ALA A 18 1.64 24.74 3.57
CA ALA A 18 3.01 25.21 3.35
C ALA A 18 4.05 24.31 4.04
N LEU A 19 3.78 23.87 5.27
CA LEU A 19 4.63 22.91 5.99
C LEU A 19 4.61 21.53 5.33
N GLU A 20 3.46 21.07 4.85
CA GLU A 20 3.36 19.86 4.05
C GLU A 20 4.25 20.02 2.81
N ARG A 21 4.11 21.10 2.03
CA ARG A 21 4.97 21.39 0.86
C ARG A 21 6.47 21.36 1.17
N SER A 22 6.91 22.05 2.22
CA SER A 22 8.34 22.06 2.57
C SER A 22 8.83 20.66 2.97
N SER A 23 8.00 19.88 3.66
CA SER A 23 8.30 18.52 4.08
C SER A 23 8.30 17.48 2.94
N TRP A 24 7.91 17.85 1.71
CA TRP A 24 8.11 17.06 0.49
C TRP A 24 9.43 17.41 -0.23
N ASN A 25 10.02 18.58 0.05
CA ASN A 25 11.27 19.03 -0.60
C ASN A 25 12.56 18.51 0.06
N VAL A 26 12.50 17.88 1.24
CA VAL A 26 13.70 17.52 2.04
C VAL A 26 14.48 16.31 1.47
N GLY A 27 14.15 15.83 0.27
CA GLY A 27 14.87 14.74 -0.41
C GLY A 27 15.99 15.18 -1.36
N GLY A 28 16.15 16.48 -1.63
CA GLY A 28 17.10 17.02 -2.60
C GLY A 28 18.42 17.48 -1.97
N VAL A 29 19.52 16.93 -2.49
CA VAL A 29 20.92 17.35 -2.37
C VAL A 29 21.08 18.81 -1.91
N THR A 30 21.81 19.04 -0.82
CA THR A 30 22.38 20.36 -0.50
C THR A 30 23.29 20.80 -1.66
N PRO A 31 23.02 21.92 -2.35
CA PRO A 31 24.00 22.48 -3.27
C PRO A 31 25.17 22.98 -2.42
N SER A 32 26.33 22.34 -2.56
CA SER A 32 27.59 22.92 -2.12
C SER A 32 27.76 24.26 -2.83
N SER A 33 27.84 25.32 -2.04
CA SER A 33 28.07 26.68 -2.49
C SER A 33 29.40 26.83 -3.24
N ALA A 34 29.37 26.96 -4.56
CA ALA A 34 30.33 27.74 -5.34
C ALA A 34 29.88 27.80 -6.82
N GLY A 35 29.75 29.02 -7.34
CA GLY A 35 29.75 29.28 -8.78
C GLY A 35 28.43 29.82 -9.33
N ASN A 36 28.38 31.14 -9.50
CA ASN A 36 27.41 31.81 -10.36
C ASN A 36 27.43 31.19 -11.76
N ASN A 37 26.26 30.85 -12.29
CA ASN A 37 25.89 31.04 -13.69
C ASN A 37 24.36 30.96 -13.79
N ASP A 38 23.77 32.04 -14.30
CA ASP A 38 22.38 32.14 -14.70
C ASP A 38 22.08 31.13 -15.82
N ALA A 39 21.53 29.99 -15.45
CA ALA A 39 20.66 29.15 -16.28
C ALA A 39 20.32 27.89 -15.47
N ASP A 40 19.23 27.89 -14.71
CA ASP A 40 18.61 26.64 -14.26
C ASP A 40 17.14 26.91 -13.90
N ALA A 41 16.25 26.48 -14.78
CA ALA A 41 15.57 25.20 -14.66
C ALA A 41 14.25 25.43 -13.92
N ASN A 42 13.17 25.33 -14.68
CA ASN A 42 11.80 25.18 -14.21
C ASN A 42 11.78 24.13 -13.09
N ALA A 43 11.94 24.57 -11.84
CA ALA A 43 11.72 23.78 -10.65
C ALA A 43 10.23 23.42 -10.71
N SER A 44 9.95 22.27 -11.31
CA SER A 44 8.60 21.82 -11.59
C SER A 44 7.89 21.76 -10.25
N THR A 45 6.99 22.72 -10.02
CA THR A 45 6.27 22.84 -8.75
C THR A 45 5.62 21.50 -8.47
N ILE A 46 6.06 20.81 -7.40
CA ILE A 46 5.48 19.54 -6.99
C ILE A 46 3.99 19.77 -6.71
N ILE A 47 3.13 19.16 -7.54
CA ILE A 47 1.69 19.21 -7.34
C ILE A 47 1.35 18.16 -6.28
N ILE A 48 1.07 18.61 -5.06
CA ILE A 48 0.59 17.72 -4.00
C ILE A 48 -0.87 17.42 -4.25
N THR A 49 -1.18 16.16 -4.50
CA THR A 49 -2.55 15.71 -4.72
C THR A 49 -3.24 15.39 -3.39
N PRO A 50 -4.59 15.44 -3.33
CA PRO A 50 -5.33 14.99 -2.15
C PRO A 50 -4.99 13.55 -1.73
N ALA A 51 -4.69 12.68 -2.70
CA ALA A 51 -4.29 11.29 -2.46
C ALA A 51 -2.97 11.19 -1.69
N MET A 52 -1.97 12.00 -2.05
CA MET A 52 -0.70 12.09 -1.33
C MET A 52 -0.90 12.61 0.10
N THR A 53 -1.69 13.67 0.27
CA THR A 53 -1.99 14.22 1.60
C THR A 53 -2.71 13.19 2.49
N ARG A 54 -3.68 12.43 1.95
CA ARG A 54 -4.35 11.35 2.70
C ARG A 54 -3.36 10.27 3.15
N ALA A 55 -2.51 9.80 2.25
CA ALA A 55 -1.52 8.77 2.57
C ALA A 55 -0.57 9.27 3.68
N ARG A 56 -0.08 10.51 3.56
CA ARG A 56 0.82 11.13 4.54
C ARG A 56 0.17 11.29 5.90
N ARG A 57 -1.05 11.84 5.96
CA ARG A 57 -1.78 12.00 7.21
C ARG A 57 -2.03 10.67 7.90
N HIS A 58 -2.47 9.66 7.14
CA HIS A 58 -2.72 8.34 7.72
C HIS A 58 -1.45 7.69 8.26
N THR A 59 -0.32 7.83 7.56
CA THR A 59 0.99 7.36 8.06
C THR A 59 1.35 7.99 9.41
N GLN A 60 1.08 9.29 9.59
CA GLN A 60 1.35 10.00 10.84
C GLN A 60 0.40 9.56 11.96
N THR A 61 -0.90 9.43 11.69
CA THR A 61 -1.89 9.01 12.68
C THR A 61 -1.78 7.52 13.05
N SER A 62 -1.19 6.71 12.18
CA SER A 62 -0.84 5.31 12.42
C SER A 62 0.52 5.13 13.13
N HIS A 63 1.13 6.21 13.63
CA HIS A 63 2.40 6.17 14.37
C HIS A 63 3.58 5.55 13.60
N CYS A 64 3.56 5.64 12.26
CA CYS A 64 4.66 5.19 11.41
C CYS A 64 5.73 6.29 11.29
N PHE A 65 6.52 6.49 12.34
CA PHE A 65 7.51 7.56 12.44
C PHE A 65 8.78 7.33 11.60
N SER A 66 9.05 6.09 11.21
CA SER A 66 10.12 5.74 10.27
C SER A 66 9.81 6.10 8.81
N ALA A 67 8.64 6.68 8.53
CA ALA A 67 8.18 6.95 7.18
C ALA A 67 9.09 7.93 6.40
N ILE A 68 9.54 7.51 5.22
CA ILE A 68 10.33 8.30 4.27
C ILE A 68 9.57 8.44 2.96
N TRP A 69 9.50 9.65 2.43
CA TRP A 69 8.86 9.94 1.14
C TRP A 69 9.91 10.25 0.09
N ARG A 70 9.81 9.60 -1.08
CA ARG A 70 10.74 9.81 -2.20
C ARG A 70 10.00 10.16 -3.47
N HIS A 71 10.35 11.31 -4.03
CA HIS A 71 9.99 11.65 -5.41
C HIS A 71 10.86 10.81 -6.36
N CYS A 72 10.23 10.21 -7.35
CA CYS A 72 10.85 9.37 -8.36
C CYS A 72 10.77 10.05 -9.72
N PRO A 73 11.72 9.80 -10.62
CA PRO A 73 11.64 10.31 -11.99
C PRO A 73 10.44 9.69 -12.72
N SER A 74 9.92 10.38 -13.74
CA SER A 74 8.74 9.93 -14.50
C SER A 74 8.94 8.58 -15.23
N ASP A 75 10.19 8.22 -15.52
CA ASP A 75 10.59 6.95 -16.10
C ASP A 75 10.84 5.84 -15.05
N TYR A 76 10.49 6.07 -13.77
CA TYR A 76 10.75 5.11 -12.69
C TYR A 76 10.24 3.70 -12.99
N TYR A 77 9.07 3.58 -13.61
CA TYR A 77 8.46 2.28 -13.92
C TYR A 77 8.97 1.62 -15.20
N SER A 78 9.72 2.32 -16.05
CA SER A 78 10.43 1.70 -17.19
C SER A 78 11.84 1.22 -16.81
N ARG A 79 12.38 1.67 -15.67
CA ARG A 79 13.69 1.24 -15.15
C ARG A 79 13.65 -0.17 -14.55
N SER A 80 14.81 -0.83 -14.51
CA SER A 80 15.01 -2.12 -13.83
C SER A 80 14.80 -2.02 -12.31
N LEU A 81 14.60 -3.16 -11.64
CA LEU A 81 14.45 -3.17 -10.18
C LEU A 81 15.72 -2.66 -9.47
N ASP A 82 16.91 -3.00 -9.96
CA ASP A 82 18.18 -2.54 -9.37
C ASP A 82 18.36 -1.02 -9.49
N GLU A 83 17.92 -0.42 -10.59
CA GLU A 83 17.91 1.05 -10.72
C GLU A 83 16.92 1.69 -9.76
N ARG A 84 15.74 1.08 -9.56
CA ARG A 84 14.75 1.58 -8.58
C ARG A 84 15.27 1.48 -7.14
N VAL A 85 16.02 0.43 -6.81
CA VAL A 85 16.72 0.31 -5.51
C VAL A 85 17.61 1.53 -5.29
N LYS A 86 18.43 1.91 -6.28
CA LYS A 86 19.32 3.07 -6.20
C LYS A 86 18.55 4.38 -6.03
N ILE A 87 17.48 4.59 -6.81
CA ILE A 87 16.64 5.79 -6.73
C ILE A 87 16.05 5.97 -5.33
N LEU A 88 15.61 4.87 -4.71
CA LEU A 88 14.98 4.91 -3.39
C LEU A 88 15.97 4.91 -2.24
N GLY A 89 17.23 4.58 -2.48
CA GLY A 89 18.20 4.31 -1.42
C GLY A 89 17.84 3.03 -0.64
N ALA A 90 17.19 2.06 -1.30
CA ALA A 90 17.02 0.72 -0.75
C ALA A 90 18.37 -0.04 -0.81
N ASN A 91 18.47 -1.11 -0.02
CA ASN A 91 19.65 -1.98 0.01
C ASN A 91 19.56 -3.09 -1.03
N ASN A 92 18.35 -3.56 -1.34
CA ASN A 92 18.13 -4.64 -2.31
C ASN A 92 16.68 -4.64 -2.81
N VAL A 93 16.45 -5.40 -3.90
CA VAL A 93 15.15 -5.50 -4.58
C VAL A 93 14.04 -6.11 -3.72
N SER A 94 14.37 -6.87 -2.67
CA SER A 94 13.39 -7.45 -1.76
C SER A 94 12.68 -6.39 -0.89
N GLN A 95 13.23 -5.18 -0.80
CA GLN A 95 12.57 -4.06 -0.12
C GLN A 95 11.54 -3.35 -1.01
N LEU A 96 11.53 -3.60 -2.32
CA LEU A 96 10.56 -3.00 -3.24
C LEU A 96 9.27 -3.80 -3.23
N CYS A 97 8.17 -3.18 -2.79
CA CYS A 97 6.85 -3.78 -2.68
C CYS A 97 5.81 -3.06 -3.53
N LYS A 98 4.72 -3.76 -3.80
CA LYS A 98 3.48 -3.23 -4.40
C LYS A 98 2.28 -3.67 -3.59
N ALA A 99 1.22 -2.88 -3.66
CA ALA A 99 -0.08 -3.21 -3.09
C ALA A 99 -1.04 -3.61 -4.22
N CYS A 100 -1.75 -4.72 -4.05
CA CYS A 100 -2.68 -5.28 -5.03
C CYS A 100 -4.01 -5.58 -4.35
N LEU A 101 -5.10 -5.01 -4.84
CA LEU A 101 -6.44 -5.26 -4.32
C LEU A 101 -6.99 -6.57 -4.90
N PHE A 102 -7.36 -7.51 -4.05
CA PHE A 102 -8.02 -8.75 -4.43
C PHE A 102 -9.49 -8.71 -4.00
N GLU A 103 -10.35 -9.32 -4.80
CA GLU A 103 -11.78 -9.49 -4.54
C GLU A 103 -12.09 -10.97 -4.37
N ASN A 104 -12.80 -11.31 -3.29
CA ASN A 104 -13.46 -12.60 -3.13
C ASN A 104 -14.82 -12.57 -3.84
N LYS A 105 -14.94 -13.28 -4.98
CA LYS A 105 -16.20 -13.34 -5.75
C LYS A 105 -17.31 -14.12 -5.04
N ASN A 106 -16.95 -14.93 -4.05
CA ASN A 106 -17.90 -15.70 -3.25
C ASN A 106 -18.27 -15.00 -1.93
N TYR A 107 -17.92 -13.73 -1.77
CA TYR A 107 -18.24 -12.97 -0.56
C TYR A 107 -19.75 -12.89 -0.32
N VAL A 108 -20.14 -13.15 0.94
CA VAL A 108 -21.50 -13.02 1.42
C VAL A 108 -21.49 -12.12 2.64
N CYS A 109 -22.22 -11.00 2.56
CA CYS A 109 -22.36 -10.06 3.66
C CYS A 109 -23.03 -10.75 4.86
N GLY A 110 -22.51 -10.55 6.07
CA GLY A 110 -23.10 -11.14 7.28
C GLY A 110 -22.85 -12.64 7.47
N ALA A 111 -22.00 -13.28 6.65
CA ALA A 111 -21.57 -14.68 6.83
C ALA A 111 -20.60 -14.87 8.02
N GLY A 112 -20.82 -14.14 9.11
CA GLY A 112 -20.18 -14.40 10.40
C GLY A 112 -20.48 -15.83 10.85
N ALA A 113 -19.51 -16.41 11.56
CA ALA A 113 -19.57 -17.77 12.08
C ALA A 113 -20.87 -18.04 12.87
N GLY A 114 -21.79 -18.82 12.28
CA GLY A 114 -23.05 -19.22 12.89
C GLY A 114 -24.33 -18.82 12.15
N ALA A 115 -24.23 -18.01 11.09
CA ALA A 115 -25.36 -17.82 10.18
C ALA A 115 -25.50 -19.06 9.29
N GLY A 116 -26.39 -19.97 9.67
CA GLY A 116 -27.01 -20.86 8.70
C GLY A 116 -27.59 -20.04 7.55
N GLU A 117 -27.73 -20.67 6.38
CA GLU A 117 -28.42 -20.10 5.21
C GLU A 117 -29.76 -19.49 5.64
N GLY A 118 -29.77 -18.19 5.91
CA GLY A 118 -30.87 -17.52 6.58
C GLY A 118 -30.63 -16.01 6.56
N GLU A 119 -31.52 -15.31 5.86
CA GLU A 119 -31.51 -13.87 5.65
C GLU A 119 -31.49 -13.10 6.98
N GLY A 120 -30.31 -12.62 7.39
CA GLY A 120 -30.15 -11.71 8.50
C GLY A 120 -30.02 -10.26 8.00
N LYS A 121 -31.08 -9.45 8.19
CA LYS A 121 -31.02 -7.98 8.07
C LYS A 121 -30.08 -7.44 9.16
N GLY A 122 -28.89 -6.98 8.78
CA GLY A 122 -28.01 -6.23 9.67
C GLY A 122 -28.59 -4.84 9.96
N GLY A 123 -28.80 -4.55 11.25
CA GLY A 123 -29.12 -3.20 11.74
C GLY A 123 -27.89 -2.28 11.72
N ASP A 124 -28.13 -0.98 11.70
CA ASP A 124 -27.18 0.09 11.37
C ASP A 124 -26.18 0.44 12.51
N ASP A 125 -26.17 -0.33 13.61
CA ASP A 125 -25.51 0.04 14.88
C ASP A 125 -24.19 -0.71 15.19
N ASP A 126 -23.69 -1.60 14.32
CA ASP A 126 -22.48 -2.42 14.57
C ASP A 126 -21.30 -2.05 13.64
N LYS A 127 -20.96 -0.76 13.57
CA LYS A 127 -19.80 -0.26 12.77
C LYS A 127 -18.44 -0.58 13.39
N ASP A 128 -18.41 -1.14 14.61
CA ASP A 128 -17.20 -1.29 15.41
C ASP A 128 -16.53 -2.67 15.30
N LYS A 129 -17.06 -3.62 14.51
CA LYS A 129 -16.42 -4.93 14.32
C LYS A 129 -16.51 -5.44 12.88
N VAL A 130 -15.78 -4.79 11.97
CA VAL A 130 -15.47 -5.41 10.67
C VAL A 130 -14.55 -6.60 10.95
N ASP A 131 -15.03 -7.82 10.70
CA ASP A 131 -14.23 -9.02 10.84
C ASP A 131 -13.18 -9.10 9.72
N PRO A 132 -11.88 -8.90 10.02
CA PRO A 132 -10.84 -8.88 8.98
C PRO A 132 -10.64 -10.25 8.34
N THR A 133 -11.16 -11.33 8.95
CA THR A 133 -11.13 -12.69 8.38
C THR A 133 -12.25 -12.93 7.36
N ASN A 134 -13.19 -11.99 7.21
CA ASN A 134 -14.30 -12.07 6.27
C ASN A 134 -14.56 -10.74 5.54
N SER A 135 -13.74 -10.44 4.54
CA SER A 135 -13.94 -9.26 3.70
C SER A 135 -14.18 -9.65 2.24
N ARG A 136 -14.93 -8.80 1.52
CA ARG A 136 -15.04 -8.89 0.07
C ARG A 136 -13.71 -8.56 -0.60
N TYR A 137 -12.99 -7.60 -0.05
CA TYR A 137 -11.75 -7.11 -0.63
C TYR A 137 -10.60 -7.22 0.38
N TYR A 138 -9.42 -7.56 -0.13
CA TYR A 138 -8.18 -7.61 0.63
C TYR A 138 -7.09 -6.85 -0.12
N LEU A 139 -6.41 -5.94 0.55
CA LEU A 139 -5.22 -5.30 -0.02
C LEU A 139 -3.99 -6.12 0.34
N ILE A 140 -3.37 -6.75 -0.65
CA ILE A 140 -2.20 -7.61 -0.45
C ILE A 140 -0.93 -6.82 -0.79
N VAL A 141 -0.01 -6.73 0.17
CA VAL A 141 1.32 -6.12 -0.01
C VAL A 141 2.35 -7.22 -0.24
N VAL A 142 3.00 -7.18 -1.40
CA VAL A 142 3.94 -8.21 -1.88
C VAL A 142 5.18 -7.55 -2.49
N GLN A 143 6.33 -8.22 -2.41
CA GLN A 143 7.56 -7.78 -3.05
C GLN A 143 7.46 -7.87 -4.58
N TYR A 144 8.16 -7.00 -5.32
CA TYR A 144 8.17 -7.07 -6.79
C TYR A 144 8.75 -8.38 -7.33
N ILE A 145 9.71 -8.95 -6.61
CA ILE A 145 10.37 -10.23 -6.94
C ILE A 145 9.50 -11.45 -6.66
N GLU A 146 8.31 -11.27 -6.09
CA GLU A 146 7.38 -12.35 -5.77
C GLU A 146 6.04 -12.19 -6.50
N SER A 147 5.29 -13.29 -6.54
CA SER A 147 3.92 -13.37 -7.04
C SER A 147 3.00 -13.90 -5.96
N ILE A 148 1.83 -13.27 -5.81
CA ILE A 148 0.74 -13.76 -4.95
C ILE A 148 0.14 -14.99 -5.61
N THR A 149 -0.10 -16.05 -4.84
CA THR A 149 -0.78 -17.25 -5.33
C THR A 149 -2.19 -17.32 -4.75
N ALA A 150 -3.21 -17.43 -5.61
CA ALA A 150 -4.61 -17.51 -5.17
C ALA A 150 -4.85 -18.72 -4.26
N LYS A 151 -4.15 -19.83 -4.51
CA LYS A 151 -4.22 -21.06 -3.69
C LYS A 151 -3.71 -20.82 -2.27
N LYS A 152 -2.53 -20.23 -2.08
CA LYS A 152 -2.01 -19.94 -0.73
C LYS A 152 -2.86 -18.87 -0.05
N LEU A 153 -3.24 -17.80 -0.76
CA LEU A 153 -4.14 -16.77 -0.22
C LEU A 153 -5.46 -17.35 0.30
N ALA A 154 -6.13 -18.21 -0.48
CA ALA A 154 -7.36 -18.87 -0.05
C ALA A 154 -7.15 -19.77 1.18
N SER A 155 -6.06 -20.53 1.19
CA SER A 155 -5.71 -21.43 2.30
C SER A 155 -5.42 -20.67 3.59
N GLU A 156 -4.60 -19.62 3.51
CA GLU A 156 -4.19 -18.81 4.65
C GLU A 156 -5.37 -18.01 5.23
N LEU A 157 -6.18 -17.36 4.38
CA LEU A 157 -7.39 -16.63 4.83
C LEU A 157 -8.39 -17.57 5.53
N ARG A 158 -8.60 -18.77 4.99
CA ARG A 158 -9.41 -19.80 5.66
C ARG A 158 -8.77 -20.27 6.96
N GLY A 159 -7.43 -20.32 7.00
CA GLY A 159 -6.60 -20.71 8.13
C GLY A 159 -6.71 -19.77 9.33
N LEU A 160 -7.05 -18.49 9.11
CA LEU A 160 -7.26 -17.49 10.17
C LEU A 160 -8.34 -17.88 11.19
N ARG A 161 -9.27 -18.75 10.80
CA ARG A 161 -10.31 -19.28 11.70
C ARG A 161 -9.98 -20.72 12.09
N PRO A 162 -9.93 -21.10 13.38
CA PRO A 162 -9.61 -22.46 13.79
C PRO A 162 -10.61 -23.48 13.21
N PRO A 163 -10.24 -24.77 13.05
CA PRO A 163 -11.18 -25.79 12.64
C PRO A 163 -12.41 -25.82 13.56
N GLY A 164 -13.60 -25.88 12.99
CA GLY A 164 -14.85 -25.84 13.74
C GLY A 164 -15.96 -25.12 12.99
N SER A 165 -17.06 -24.83 13.68
CA SER A 165 -18.24 -24.16 13.13
C SER A 165 -17.99 -22.76 12.58
N THR A 166 -16.90 -22.12 13.01
CA THR A 166 -16.55 -20.77 12.59
C THR A 166 -15.72 -20.74 11.31
N ARG A 167 -15.08 -21.85 10.93
CA ARG A 167 -14.23 -21.92 9.74
C ARG A 167 -15.08 -21.96 8.47
N PHE A 168 -14.71 -21.14 7.50
CA PHE A 168 -15.34 -21.14 6.18
C PHE A 168 -15.19 -22.49 5.46
N SER A 169 -16.15 -22.77 4.57
CA SER A 169 -16.07 -23.92 3.69
C SER A 169 -14.80 -23.86 2.82
N PRO A 170 -14.27 -24.99 2.35
CA PRO A 170 -13.11 -25.00 1.45
C PRO A 170 -13.28 -24.16 0.18
N THR A 171 -14.51 -23.93 -0.26
CA THR A 171 -14.85 -23.20 -1.49
C THR A 171 -15.08 -21.70 -1.29
N TYR A 172 -15.16 -21.22 -0.04
CA TYR A 172 -15.51 -19.83 0.23
C TYR A 172 -14.50 -18.82 -0.35
N PHE A 173 -13.21 -19.17 -0.39
CA PHE A 173 -12.15 -18.33 -0.97
C PHE A 173 -11.62 -18.89 -2.30
N SER A 174 -12.33 -19.82 -2.95
CA SER A 174 -11.82 -20.48 -4.16
C SER A 174 -11.78 -19.57 -5.39
N ASP A 175 -12.50 -18.43 -5.36
CA ASP A 175 -12.54 -17.46 -6.46
C ASP A 175 -12.05 -16.06 -6.02
N LEU A 176 -10.79 -16.01 -5.58
CA LEU A 176 -10.06 -14.78 -5.29
C LEU A 176 -9.38 -14.26 -6.57
N ARG A 177 -9.74 -13.05 -7.00
CA ARG A 177 -9.19 -12.43 -8.22
C ARG A 177 -8.62 -11.06 -7.94
N LEU A 178 -7.67 -10.61 -8.76
CA LEU A 178 -7.26 -9.21 -8.77
C LEU A 178 -8.46 -8.34 -9.13
N ALA A 179 -8.73 -7.30 -8.34
CA ALA A 179 -9.82 -6.38 -8.60
C ALA A 179 -9.57 -5.60 -9.91
N PRO A 180 -10.63 -5.28 -10.68
CA PRO A 180 -10.55 -4.35 -11.79
C PRO A 180 -9.93 -3.00 -11.38
N ALA A 181 -9.24 -2.33 -12.31
CA ALA A 181 -8.49 -1.12 -12.02
C ALA A 181 -9.39 0.03 -11.54
N ASP A 182 -10.57 0.18 -12.11
CA ASP A 182 -11.59 1.16 -11.72
C ASP A 182 -12.13 0.91 -10.31
N GLU A 183 -12.42 -0.35 -9.97
CA GLU A 183 -12.80 -0.74 -8.60
C GLU A 183 -11.66 -0.50 -7.60
N SER A 184 -10.41 -0.81 -7.98
CA SER A 184 -9.25 -0.48 -7.15
C SER A 184 -9.13 1.02 -6.91
N VAL A 185 -9.33 1.87 -7.92
CA VAL A 185 -9.29 3.34 -7.77
C VAL A 185 -10.42 3.81 -6.86
N LYS A 186 -11.63 3.28 -7.02
CA LYS A 186 -12.80 3.65 -6.23
C LYS A 186 -12.63 3.33 -4.74
N LEU A 187 -12.07 2.16 -4.42
CA LEU A 187 -11.93 1.68 -3.04
C LEU A 187 -10.66 2.22 -2.37
N THR A 188 -9.53 2.21 -3.07
CA THR A 188 -8.25 2.68 -2.50
C THR A 188 -8.08 4.19 -2.63
N GLY A 189 -8.73 4.83 -3.60
CA GLY A 189 -8.52 6.25 -3.92
C GLY A 189 -7.21 6.54 -4.63
N TYR A 190 -6.54 5.51 -5.16
CA TYR A 190 -5.24 5.62 -5.80
C TYR A 190 -5.26 5.06 -7.23
N GLY A 191 -4.62 5.80 -8.13
CA GLY A 191 -4.40 5.36 -9.51
C GLY A 191 -3.40 4.21 -9.63
N HIS A 192 -3.33 3.64 -10.84
CA HIS A 192 -2.30 2.67 -11.20
C HIS A 192 -0.92 3.16 -10.77
N ASN A 193 -0.08 2.26 -10.26
CA ASN A 193 1.28 2.57 -9.79
C ASN A 193 1.40 3.56 -8.61
N GLY A 194 0.28 4.02 -8.04
CA GLY A 194 0.26 4.91 -6.88
C GLY A 194 -0.35 4.31 -5.62
N VAL A 195 -0.83 3.07 -5.67
CA VAL A 195 -1.59 2.44 -4.56
C VAL A 195 -0.75 2.38 -3.29
N SER A 196 -1.28 3.02 -2.24
CA SER A 196 -0.75 3.05 -0.88
C SER A 196 -1.69 2.31 0.06
N PRO A 197 -1.20 1.44 0.96
CA PRO A 197 -2.00 0.88 2.05
C PRO A 197 -2.44 1.93 3.07
N PHE A 198 -1.77 3.08 3.12
CA PHE A 198 -2.16 4.20 3.97
C PHE A 198 -3.12 5.13 3.25
N GLY A 199 -4.19 5.59 3.92
CA GLY A 199 -5.07 6.65 3.42
C GLY A 199 -6.08 6.21 2.36
N MET A 200 -6.42 4.91 2.33
CA MET A 200 -7.47 4.38 1.44
C MET A 200 -8.82 5.05 1.70
N LEU A 201 -9.66 5.15 0.66
CA LEU A 201 -11.02 5.70 0.80
C LEU A 201 -11.92 4.75 1.59
N ASP A 202 -11.79 3.44 1.36
CA ASP A 202 -12.39 2.42 2.21
C ASP A 202 -11.36 1.92 3.22
N SER A 203 -11.45 2.43 4.45
CA SER A 203 -10.57 2.04 5.55
C SER A 203 -10.95 0.71 6.21
N THR A 204 -12.02 0.05 5.77
CA THR A 204 -12.47 -1.24 6.33
C THR A 204 -11.79 -2.43 5.66
N ILE A 205 -11.16 -2.22 4.50
CA ILE A 205 -10.45 -3.25 3.74
C ILE A 205 -9.24 -3.75 4.54
N PRO A 206 -9.20 -5.04 4.91
CA PRO A 206 -8.06 -5.61 5.62
C PRO A 206 -6.81 -5.62 4.74
N ILE A 207 -5.67 -5.37 5.38
CA ILE A 207 -4.36 -5.34 4.74
C ILE A 207 -3.64 -6.65 5.08
N VAL A 208 -3.19 -7.36 4.06
CA VAL A 208 -2.37 -8.56 4.19
C VAL A 208 -0.95 -8.22 3.79
N LEU A 209 0.01 -8.48 4.68
CA LEU A 209 1.44 -8.39 4.40
C LEU A 209 1.98 -9.80 4.10
N CYS A 210 2.64 -9.99 2.96
CA CYS A 210 3.27 -11.28 2.65
C CYS A 210 4.36 -11.61 3.69
N ALA A 211 4.34 -12.84 4.23
CA ALA A 211 5.25 -13.27 5.28
C ALA A 211 6.74 -13.26 4.87
N SER A 212 7.07 -13.25 3.58
CA SER A 212 8.44 -13.06 3.08
C SER A 212 9.00 -11.68 3.47
N ILE A 213 8.16 -10.65 3.58
CA ILE A 213 8.56 -9.29 3.91
C ILE A 213 9.10 -9.18 5.34
N THR A 214 8.62 -10.00 6.29
CA THR A 214 9.14 -9.98 7.68
C THR A 214 10.55 -10.57 7.79
N LYS A 215 11.01 -11.27 6.74
CA LYS A 215 12.31 -11.95 6.71
C LYS A 215 13.42 -11.10 6.08
N ILE A 216 13.08 -9.99 5.41
CA ILE A 216 14.08 -9.16 4.73
C ILE A 216 15.01 -8.45 5.71
N ARG A 217 16.19 -8.07 5.22
CA ARG A 217 17.15 -7.24 5.95
C ARG A 217 17.68 -6.13 5.03
N PRO A 218 17.69 -4.87 5.50
CA PRO A 218 17.05 -4.38 6.74
C PRO A 218 15.51 -4.46 6.63
N GLN A 219 14.82 -4.51 7.78
CA GLN A 219 13.35 -4.61 7.87
C GLN A 219 12.67 -3.27 7.55
N PHE A 220 12.79 -2.85 6.29
CA PHE A 220 12.24 -1.61 5.76
C PHE A 220 11.76 -1.86 4.33
N ILE A 221 10.59 -1.35 3.96
CA ILE A 221 9.98 -1.59 2.64
C ILE A 221 9.56 -0.30 1.98
N TRP A 222 9.57 -0.29 0.65
CA TRP A 222 9.13 0.79 -0.22
C TRP A 222 7.89 0.38 -0.99
N MET A 223 6.90 1.27 -1.10
CA MET A 223 5.64 1.03 -1.82
C MET A 223 5.09 2.34 -2.43
N GLY A 224 3.92 2.28 -3.06
CA GLY A 224 3.26 3.46 -3.63
C GLY A 224 2.97 4.51 -2.55
N GLY A 225 3.30 5.78 -2.83
CA GLY A 225 3.08 6.92 -1.93
C GLY A 225 1.83 7.73 -2.26
N GLY A 226 0.82 7.13 -2.89
CA GLY A 226 -0.40 7.82 -3.30
C GLY A 226 -0.32 8.55 -4.64
N HIS A 227 0.80 8.45 -5.35
CA HIS A 227 1.04 8.97 -6.70
C HIS A 227 2.07 8.10 -7.45
N PRO A 228 2.02 7.97 -8.79
CA PRO A 228 3.02 7.22 -9.56
C PRO A 228 4.46 7.64 -9.27
N ASP A 229 4.70 8.95 -9.16
CA ASP A 229 6.04 9.53 -8.95
C ASP A 229 6.44 9.64 -7.47
N TRP A 230 5.64 9.11 -6.54
CA TRP A 230 5.96 9.12 -5.12
C TRP A 230 5.99 7.72 -4.53
N LYS A 231 6.99 7.47 -3.68
CA LYS A 231 7.14 6.24 -2.90
C LYS A 231 7.19 6.55 -1.42
N LEU A 232 6.57 5.66 -0.66
CA LEU A 232 6.59 5.63 0.79
C LEU A 232 7.48 4.46 1.22
N GLY A 233 8.53 4.79 1.98
CA GLY A 233 9.37 3.85 2.70
C GLY A 233 8.95 3.80 4.17
N VAL A 234 8.88 2.62 4.78
CA VAL A 234 8.53 2.47 6.21
C VAL A 234 9.14 1.20 6.81
N SER A 235 9.38 1.21 8.12
CA SER A 235 9.72 0.01 8.90
C SER A 235 8.63 -1.05 8.77
N VAL A 236 9.03 -2.32 8.66
CA VAL A 236 8.09 -3.44 8.61
C VAL A 236 7.29 -3.56 9.91
N SER A 237 7.90 -3.29 11.08
CA SER A 237 7.20 -3.36 12.36
C SER A 237 6.12 -2.29 12.49
N GLU A 238 6.46 -1.03 12.17
CA GLU A 238 5.51 0.08 12.20
C GLU A 238 4.40 -0.12 11.17
N PHE A 239 4.69 -0.68 10.01
CA PHE A 239 3.67 -1.02 9.02
C PHE A 239 2.66 -2.03 9.58
N ILE A 240 3.13 -3.11 10.21
CA ILE A 240 2.26 -4.15 10.78
C ILE A 240 1.41 -3.56 11.91
N GLU A 241 2.02 -2.86 12.85
CA GLU A 241 1.35 -2.29 14.02
C GLU A 241 0.40 -1.16 13.63
N GLY A 242 0.85 -0.20 12.82
CA GLY A 242 0.10 0.99 12.46
C GLY A 242 -1.09 0.75 11.54
N LEU A 243 -1.09 -0.36 10.80
CA LEU A 243 -2.18 -0.76 9.91
C LEU A 243 -2.93 -2.02 10.38
N ASN A 244 -2.54 -2.59 11.52
CA ASN A 244 -3.04 -3.88 11.99
C ASN A 244 -2.99 -4.96 10.89
N ALA A 245 -1.86 -5.01 10.16
CA ALA A 245 -1.74 -5.85 8.97
C ALA A 245 -1.65 -7.34 9.33
N ILE A 246 -2.38 -8.18 8.60
CA ILE A 246 -2.37 -9.62 8.76
C ILE A 246 -1.16 -10.18 8.01
N VAL A 247 -0.25 -10.87 8.70
CA VAL A 247 0.90 -11.50 8.07
C VAL A 247 0.53 -12.91 7.61
N LEU A 248 0.58 -13.17 6.30
CA LEU A 248 0.23 -14.48 5.73
C LEU A 248 1.27 -14.95 4.71
N ASP A 249 1.50 -16.26 4.65
CA ASP A 249 2.37 -16.84 3.62
C ASP A 249 1.58 -17.06 2.33
N VAL A 250 1.48 -16.02 1.49
CA VAL A 250 0.58 -16.00 0.31
C VAL A 250 1.31 -15.77 -1.01
N SER A 251 2.62 -15.64 -0.97
CA SER A 251 3.45 -15.37 -2.14
C SER A 251 4.50 -16.44 -2.36
N GLU A 252 5.06 -16.46 -3.56
CA GLU A 252 6.19 -17.29 -3.97
C GLU A 252 7.15 -16.45 -4.81
N PRO A 253 8.47 -16.74 -4.78
CA PRO A 253 9.41 -16.12 -5.71
C PRO A 253 8.91 -16.24 -7.15
N ARG A 254 9.03 -15.17 -7.92
CA ARG A 254 8.85 -15.28 -9.37
C ARG A 254 9.88 -16.28 -9.85
N ALA A 255 9.45 -17.26 -10.66
CA ALA A 255 10.41 -18.07 -11.41
C ALA A 255 11.33 -17.08 -12.14
N ASN A 256 12.61 -17.09 -11.77
CA ASN A 256 13.58 -16.26 -12.44
C ASN A 256 13.57 -16.68 -13.92
N THR A 257 13.38 -15.72 -14.82
CA THR A 257 13.76 -15.88 -16.23
C THR A 257 15.29 -15.86 -16.34
N LEU A 258 15.97 -16.73 -15.59
CA LEU A 258 17.43 -16.92 -15.59
C LEU A 258 17.81 -18.33 -16.08
N GLU A 259 16.96 -18.96 -16.89
CA GLU A 259 17.29 -20.16 -17.64
C GLU A 259 16.74 -20.01 -19.07
N THR A 260 17.50 -19.36 -19.95
CA THR A 260 17.53 -19.58 -21.43
C THR A 260 18.45 -18.55 -22.11
N GLU A 261 19.72 -18.44 -21.69
CA GLU A 261 20.79 -17.87 -22.55
C GLU A 261 22.08 -18.71 -22.56
N GLU A 262 22.03 -19.95 -22.09
CA GLU A 262 23.06 -20.94 -22.42
C GLU A 262 22.40 -22.12 -23.14
N ILE A 263 23.02 -22.55 -24.25
CA ILE A 263 22.63 -23.60 -25.20
C ILE A 263 21.73 -23.10 -26.36
N SER A 264 22.27 -22.21 -27.19
CA SER A 264 22.13 -22.31 -28.66
C SER A 264 23.17 -21.45 -29.37
N SER A 265 24.45 -21.71 -29.12
CA SER A 265 25.51 -21.46 -30.09
C SER A 265 26.43 -22.68 -30.15
N ALA A 266 25.90 -23.73 -30.76
CA ALA A 266 26.66 -24.77 -31.43
C ALA A 266 26.17 -24.79 -32.88
#